data_AF-A0A1C5GUJ5-F1
#
_entry.id   AF-A0A1C5GUJ5-F1
#
_cell.length_a   1.000
_cell.length_b   1.000
_cell.length_c   1.000
_cell.angle_alpha   90.00
_cell.angle_beta   90.00
_cell.angle_gamma   90.00
#
_symmetry.space_group_name_H-M   'P 1'
#
loop_
_entity.id
_entity.type
_entity.pdbx_description
1 polymer ?
#
loop_
_entity_poly.entity_id
_entity_poly.type
_entity_poly.pdbx_seq_one_letter_code
_entity_poly.pdbx_strand_id
1 'polypeptide(L)'
;MTGQPAQAAPPALDFGCERIAWSSDGNYHDRDDIGASAMALALLAERGQQSRLVHWDYNSHLGSSTASWERDMVTATEGVGGRFGYDVAGIFRNSQTNLNAAVTHLRSAVDASTATNQLCLVGAGPMGVVYRALQGSNSAARQHVTLISHSDWNNNHDDDDNRWNLADIRRDFPQVKYKRIPDQNAGLGTGGGEAKWSWMADNSDQRLRYVHNVVNNIMNKKGDVSDAGMMYYLITGDDSGNANKLRTFLTAPGGGTSPQTVQGESFTSNSGVQVAFHAPAQGGATAGYVNDGDWAGYAQVSTAGRTQFSARVASGTSGGTIEVRSGSPTGELLGSVDVPATGGWTTYRTVSTSLSGTGTGPLHLVFTGGAGFLLDVDSFTVS
;
A
#
# COMPACT_ATOMS: atom_id res chain seq x y z
N MET A 1 -15.48 -23.98 6.94
CA MET A 1 -14.96 -22.60 7.00
C MET A 1 -13.61 -22.61 6.33
N THR A 2 -13.57 -22.36 5.02
CA THR A 2 -12.34 -22.42 4.21
C THR A 2 -11.82 -20.99 4.04
N GLY A 3 -10.68 -20.71 4.66
CA GLY A 3 -10.04 -19.41 4.64
C GLY A 3 -9.64 -18.98 3.24
N GLN A 4 -9.74 -17.67 2.97
CA GLN A 4 -9.20 -17.05 1.77
C GLN A 4 -7.70 -17.37 1.64
N PRO A 5 -7.20 -17.66 0.43
CA PRO A 5 -5.76 -17.74 0.21
C PRO A 5 -5.14 -16.36 0.47
N ALA A 6 -4.05 -16.35 1.24
CA ALA A 6 -3.33 -15.14 1.60
C ALA A 6 -2.81 -14.43 0.34
N GLN A 7 -3.12 -13.14 0.23
CA GLN A 7 -2.59 -12.22 -0.78
C GLN A 7 -1.06 -12.33 -0.81
N ALA A 8 -0.46 -12.30 -2.01
CA ALA A 8 1.00 -12.33 -2.17
C ALA A 8 1.64 -11.27 -1.26
N ALA A 9 2.68 -11.66 -0.51
CA ALA A 9 3.30 -10.78 0.47
C ALA A 9 3.80 -9.51 -0.24
N PRO A 10 3.41 -8.31 0.24
CA PRO A 10 3.90 -7.06 -0.34
C PRO A 10 5.45 -7.04 -0.32
N PRO A 11 6.11 -6.28 -1.22
CA PRO A 11 7.56 -6.11 -1.19
C PRO A 11 8.05 -5.83 0.24
N ALA A 12 9.18 -6.42 0.63
CA ALA A 12 9.72 -6.21 1.96
C ALA A 12 9.88 -4.71 2.22
N LEU A 13 9.44 -4.25 3.38
CA LEU A 13 9.90 -2.99 3.92
C LEU A 13 11.42 -3.15 4.18
N ASP A 14 12.22 -2.14 3.85
CA ASP A 14 13.63 -2.13 4.26
C ASP A 14 13.76 -2.10 5.79
N PHE A 15 12.69 -1.69 6.48
CA PHE A 15 12.53 -1.87 7.91
C PHE A 15 11.74 -3.16 8.23
N GLY A 16 12.35 -4.09 8.98
CA GLY A 16 11.80 -5.44 9.20
C GLY A 16 10.51 -5.50 10.03
N CYS A 17 9.36 -5.30 9.38
CA CYS A 17 8.04 -5.61 9.92
C CYS A 17 7.03 -6.01 8.82
N GLU A 18 6.08 -6.86 9.20
CA GLU A 18 5.07 -7.38 8.28
C GLU A 18 3.86 -6.46 8.18
N ARG A 19 3.51 -5.79 9.29
CA ARG A 19 2.31 -4.95 9.41
C ARG A 19 2.66 -3.54 9.89
N ILE A 20 1.85 -2.58 9.47
CA ILE A 20 1.95 -1.16 9.84
C ILE A 20 0.68 -0.75 10.56
N ALA A 21 0.84 -0.03 11.66
CA ALA A 21 -0.20 0.73 12.32
C ALA A 21 0.22 2.20 12.41
N TRP A 22 -0.75 3.12 12.38
CA TRP A 22 -0.50 4.56 12.48
C TRP A 22 -1.43 5.18 13.51
N SER A 23 -0.90 6.06 14.36
CA SER A 23 -1.65 6.87 15.32
C SER A 23 -1.22 8.32 15.19
N SER A 24 -2.17 9.23 15.00
CA SER A 24 -1.89 10.65 14.75
C SER A 24 -2.86 11.63 15.45
N ASP A 25 -2.40 12.80 15.89
CA ASP A 25 -3.23 13.74 16.67
C ASP A 25 -4.32 14.43 15.87
N GLY A 26 -4.07 14.81 14.63
CA GLY A 26 -4.94 15.69 13.85
C GLY A 26 -4.43 17.13 13.68
N ASN A 27 -4.95 18.08 14.47
CA ASN A 27 -5.00 19.50 14.05
C ASN A 27 -4.85 20.55 15.15
N TYR A 28 -4.71 20.15 16.41
CA TYR A 28 -4.87 21.07 17.54
C TYR A 28 -3.65 21.97 17.76
N HIS A 29 -2.42 21.46 17.61
CA HIS A 29 -1.20 22.26 17.81
C HIS A 29 -0.60 22.74 16.50
N ASP A 30 -0.46 21.83 15.56
CA ASP A 30 -0.16 22.05 14.17
C ASP A 30 -1.14 21.23 13.33
N ARG A 31 -1.07 21.45 12.02
CA ARG A 31 -1.96 20.79 11.05
C ARG A 31 -1.22 19.79 10.18
N ASP A 32 0.07 19.64 10.40
CA ASP A 32 0.96 18.84 9.55
C ASP A 32 0.45 17.43 9.30
N ASP A 33 -0.23 16.84 10.29
CA ASP A 33 -0.91 15.57 10.21
C ASP A 33 -1.95 15.43 9.08
N ILE A 34 -2.66 16.49 8.69
CA ILE A 34 -3.58 16.47 7.53
C ILE A 34 -2.77 16.16 6.26
N GLY A 35 -1.74 16.97 6.01
CA GLY A 35 -0.91 16.82 4.81
C GLY A 35 -0.11 15.52 4.85
N ALA A 36 0.45 15.20 6.02
CA ALA A 36 1.27 14.04 6.25
C ALA A 36 0.47 12.74 6.09
N SER A 37 -0.75 12.65 6.61
CA SER A 37 -1.61 11.48 6.42
C SER A 37 -1.88 11.20 4.94
N ALA A 38 -2.26 12.24 4.18
CA ALA A 38 -2.53 12.10 2.76
C ALA A 38 -1.28 11.67 1.98
N MET A 39 -0.12 12.25 2.30
CA MET A 39 1.15 11.93 1.67
C MET A 39 1.62 10.51 2.03
N ALA A 40 1.54 10.11 3.30
CA ALA A 40 1.93 8.78 3.77
C ALA A 40 1.11 7.66 3.11
N LEU A 41 -0.21 7.84 3.01
CA LEU A 41 -1.09 6.89 2.31
C LEU A 41 -0.75 6.79 0.82
N ALA A 42 -0.40 7.90 0.17
CA ALA A 42 0.05 7.88 -1.22
C ALA A 42 1.38 7.13 -1.38
N LEU A 43 2.36 7.35 -0.50
CA LEU A 43 3.66 6.67 -0.52
C LEU A 43 3.52 5.15 -0.37
N LEU A 44 2.69 4.69 0.57
CA LEU A 44 2.49 3.26 0.79
C LEU A 44 1.75 2.59 -0.37
N ALA A 45 0.76 3.28 -0.96
CA ALA A 45 0.02 2.77 -2.11
C ALA A 45 0.84 2.76 -3.40
N GLU A 46 1.77 3.70 -3.56
CA GLU A 46 2.72 3.79 -4.67
C GLU A 46 3.70 2.58 -4.72
N ARG A 47 3.76 1.78 -3.66
CA ARG A 47 4.49 0.50 -3.62
C ARG A 47 3.60 -0.73 -3.53
N GLY A 48 2.29 -0.57 -3.70
CA GLY A 48 1.34 -1.69 -3.60
C GLY A 48 1.27 -2.31 -2.20
N GLN A 49 1.61 -1.56 -1.15
CA GLN A 49 1.74 -2.07 0.21
C GLN A 49 0.51 -1.80 1.08
N GLN A 50 -0.65 -1.46 0.48
CA GLN A 50 -1.87 -1.12 1.22
C GLN A 50 -2.29 -2.22 2.21
N SER A 51 -2.09 -3.50 1.86
CA SER A 51 -2.44 -4.65 2.71
C SER A 51 -1.58 -4.77 3.98
N ARG A 52 -0.44 -4.07 4.06
CA ARG A 52 0.37 -4.00 5.29
C ARG A 52 -0.29 -3.12 6.34
N LEU A 53 -1.10 -2.14 5.95
CA LEU A 53 -1.74 -1.22 6.87
C LEU A 53 -2.91 -1.93 7.56
N VAL A 54 -2.76 -2.22 8.85
CA VAL A 54 -3.78 -2.96 9.62
C VAL A 54 -4.53 -2.09 10.61
N HIS A 55 -4.06 -0.86 10.85
CA HIS A 55 -4.71 0.09 11.74
C HIS A 55 -4.29 1.52 11.37
N TRP A 56 -5.24 2.44 11.37
CA TRP A 56 -4.96 3.88 11.32
C TRP A 56 -5.94 4.60 12.23
N ASP A 57 -5.47 5.14 13.36
CA ASP A 57 -6.23 6.08 14.16
C ASP A 57 -5.77 7.52 13.92
N TYR A 58 -6.73 8.45 13.98
CA TYR A 58 -6.52 9.87 13.76
C TYR A 58 -7.46 10.70 14.64
N ASN A 59 -7.20 12.01 14.76
CA ASN A 59 -7.84 12.88 15.75
C ASN A 59 -7.58 12.42 17.20
N SER A 60 -6.36 11.97 17.49
CA SER A 60 -6.00 11.41 18.80
C SER A 60 -5.65 12.48 19.85
N HIS A 61 -5.71 13.77 19.50
CA HIS A 61 -5.84 14.85 20.49
C HIS A 61 -7.30 14.97 20.96
N LEU A 62 -7.63 14.13 21.95
CA LEU A 62 -8.99 13.93 22.44
C LEU A 62 -9.53 15.22 23.07
N GLY A 63 -10.78 15.55 22.78
CA GLY A 63 -11.47 16.70 23.40
C GLY A 63 -11.12 18.08 22.80
N SER A 64 -9.99 18.18 22.10
CA SER A 64 -9.47 19.48 21.62
C SER A 64 -9.70 19.74 20.14
N SER A 65 -10.17 18.74 19.38
CA SER A 65 -10.43 18.89 17.94
C SER A 65 -11.79 19.56 17.66
N THR A 66 -11.83 20.49 16.70
CA THR A 66 -13.08 21.10 16.21
C THR A 66 -13.72 20.24 15.12
N ALA A 67 -15.04 20.40 14.90
CA ALA A 67 -15.76 19.70 13.82
C ALA A 67 -15.22 20.03 12.41
N SER A 68 -14.54 21.17 12.22
CA SER A 68 -13.88 21.45 10.93
C SER A 68 -12.63 20.60 10.77
N TRP A 69 -11.79 20.57 11.80
CA TRP A 69 -10.55 19.82 11.81
C TRP A 69 -10.76 18.31 11.72
N GLU A 70 -11.79 17.81 12.39
CA GLU A 70 -12.20 16.42 12.27
C GLU A 70 -12.56 16.05 10.82
N ARG A 71 -13.33 16.89 10.12
CA ARG A 71 -13.67 16.69 8.69
C ARG A 71 -12.45 16.77 7.78
N ASP A 72 -11.52 17.67 8.07
CA ASP A 72 -10.28 17.80 7.31
C ASP A 72 -9.44 16.52 7.43
N MET A 73 -9.36 15.94 8.63
CA MET A 73 -8.68 14.65 8.85
C MET A 73 -9.41 13.47 8.20
N VAL A 74 -10.75 13.41 8.23
CA VAL A 74 -11.52 12.40 7.47
C VAL A 74 -11.19 12.50 5.97
N THR A 75 -11.07 13.73 5.46
CA THR A 75 -10.72 13.97 4.05
C THR A 75 -9.30 13.48 3.74
N ALA A 76 -8.34 13.77 4.61
CA ALA A 76 -6.94 13.36 4.47
C ALA A 76 -6.69 11.87 4.65
N THR A 77 -7.50 11.19 5.47
CA THR A 77 -7.34 9.77 5.79
C THR A 77 -8.28 8.91 4.94
N GLU A 78 -9.56 8.85 5.27
CA GLU A 78 -10.57 8.02 4.60
C GLU A 78 -10.78 8.45 3.14
N GLY A 79 -10.78 9.76 2.87
CA GLY A 79 -10.93 10.31 1.52
C GLY A 79 -9.79 9.93 0.58
N VAL A 80 -8.55 9.93 1.08
CA VAL A 80 -7.36 9.45 0.35
C VAL A 80 -7.39 7.92 0.30
N GLY A 81 -7.68 7.26 1.42
CA GLY A 81 -7.77 5.80 1.55
C GLY A 81 -8.67 5.17 0.49
N GLY A 82 -9.88 5.70 0.31
CA GLY A 82 -10.82 5.20 -0.70
C GLY A 82 -10.34 5.38 -2.14
N ARG A 83 -9.53 6.41 -2.42
CA ARG A 83 -8.97 6.67 -3.75
C ARG A 83 -7.75 5.79 -4.08
N PHE A 84 -7.01 5.40 -3.06
CA PHE A 84 -5.83 4.55 -3.19
C PHE A 84 -6.11 3.07 -2.90
N GLY A 85 -7.38 2.68 -2.74
CA GLY A 85 -7.81 1.28 -2.65
C GLY A 85 -7.59 0.63 -1.28
N TYR A 86 -7.59 1.42 -0.21
CA TYR A 86 -7.55 0.89 1.15
C TYR A 86 -8.93 0.42 1.62
N ASP A 87 -8.96 -0.56 2.52
CA ASP A 87 -10.19 -0.93 3.23
C ASP A 87 -10.52 0.14 4.30
N VAL A 88 -11.23 1.18 3.86
CA VAL A 88 -11.55 2.34 4.70
C VAL A 88 -12.30 1.93 5.96
N ALA A 89 -13.34 1.11 5.82
CA ALA A 89 -14.19 0.67 6.93
C ALA A 89 -13.42 -0.26 7.88
N GLY A 90 -12.59 -1.14 7.33
CA GLY A 90 -11.80 -2.09 8.11
C GLY A 90 -10.65 -1.45 8.89
N ILE A 91 -10.02 -0.39 8.38
CA ILE A 91 -8.73 0.09 8.92
C ILE A 91 -8.86 1.36 9.79
N PHE A 92 -9.61 2.35 9.30
CA PHE A 92 -9.53 3.72 9.82
C PHE A 92 -10.44 3.96 11.01
N ARG A 93 -9.94 4.67 12.03
CA ARG A 93 -10.64 4.94 13.29
C ARG A 93 -10.50 6.40 13.68
N ASN A 94 -11.63 7.10 13.75
CA ASN A 94 -11.67 8.43 14.31
C ASN A 94 -11.70 8.36 15.85
N SER A 95 -10.58 8.68 16.49
CA SER A 95 -10.40 8.60 17.94
C SER A 95 -11.30 9.59 18.69
N GLN A 96 -11.60 10.75 18.09
CA GLN A 96 -12.48 11.76 18.66
C GLN A 96 -13.94 11.27 18.69
N THR A 97 -14.41 10.62 17.62
CA THR A 97 -15.79 10.11 17.57
C THR A 97 -15.96 8.85 18.43
N ASN A 98 -15.01 7.92 18.39
CA ASN A 98 -15.12 6.64 19.09
C ASN A 98 -13.76 6.10 19.55
N LEU A 99 -13.26 6.69 20.63
CA LEU A 99 -12.00 6.30 21.27
C LEU A 99 -11.92 4.80 21.57
N ASN A 100 -13.00 4.20 22.07
CA ASN A 100 -13.00 2.78 22.42
C ASN A 100 -12.79 1.89 21.19
N ALA A 101 -13.37 2.24 20.04
CA ALA A 101 -13.15 1.51 18.79
C ALA A 101 -11.71 1.67 18.29
N ALA A 102 -11.13 2.87 18.36
CA ALA A 102 -9.74 3.12 18.00
C ALA A 102 -8.79 2.27 18.87
N VAL A 103 -8.90 2.39 20.20
CA VAL A 103 -8.09 1.64 21.17
C VAL A 103 -8.22 0.14 21.00
N THR A 104 -9.44 -0.37 20.82
CA THR A 104 -9.69 -1.82 20.66
C THR A 104 -9.10 -2.35 19.35
N HIS A 105 -9.19 -1.57 18.27
CA HIS A 105 -8.64 -1.94 16.97
C HIS A 105 -7.11 -1.96 17.01
N LEU A 106 -6.47 -0.95 17.60
CA LEU A 106 -5.01 -0.90 17.75
C LEU A 106 -4.52 -2.03 18.66
N ARG A 107 -5.21 -2.27 19.78
CA ARG A 107 -4.90 -3.40 20.67
C ARG A 107 -4.92 -4.72 19.92
N SER A 108 -5.92 -4.94 19.07
CA SER A 108 -6.05 -6.18 18.29
C SER A 108 -4.87 -6.35 17.32
N ALA A 109 -4.41 -5.25 16.70
CA ALA A 109 -3.20 -5.25 15.87
C ALA A 109 -1.93 -5.57 16.71
N VAL A 110 -1.82 -5.05 17.92
CA VAL A 110 -0.72 -5.40 18.84
C VAL A 110 -0.78 -6.87 19.22
N ASP A 111 -1.94 -7.38 19.63
CA ASP A 111 -2.15 -8.76 20.10
C ASP A 111 -1.85 -9.81 19.01
N ALA A 112 -2.00 -9.44 17.73
CA ALA A 112 -1.66 -10.29 16.59
C ALA A 112 -0.14 -10.41 16.31
N SER A 113 0.70 -9.73 17.08
CA SER A 113 2.14 -9.64 16.81
C SER A 113 2.91 -10.86 17.31
N THR A 114 3.72 -11.44 16.42
CA THR A 114 4.57 -12.60 16.68
C THR A 114 5.97 -12.39 16.10
N ALA A 115 6.90 -13.33 16.35
CA ALA A 115 8.26 -13.26 15.81
C ALA A 115 8.32 -13.15 14.27
N THR A 116 7.31 -13.67 13.56
CA THR A 116 7.22 -13.67 12.10
C THR A 116 6.07 -12.79 11.57
N ASN A 117 5.47 -11.98 12.44
CA ASN A 117 4.36 -11.08 12.10
C ASN A 117 4.43 -9.81 12.96
N GLN A 118 5.57 -9.14 12.90
CA GLN A 118 5.90 -7.94 13.67
C GLN A 118 5.09 -6.73 13.21
N LEU A 119 4.82 -5.84 14.15
CA LEU A 119 4.08 -4.60 13.92
C LEU A 119 5.02 -3.39 14.03
N CYS A 120 5.10 -2.59 12.98
CA CYS A 120 5.60 -1.22 13.07
C CYS A 120 4.43 -0.29 13.41
N LEU A 121 4.48 0.34 14.58
CA LEU A 121 3.52 1.35 15.00
C LEU A 121 4.16 2.72 14.82
N VAL A 122 3.61 3.55 13.93
CA VAL A 122 4.00 4.95 13.79
C VAL A 122 3.24 5.79 14.79
N GLY A 123 3.97 6.54 15.61
CA GLY A 123 3.42 7.52 16.54
C GLY A 123 3.71 8.93 16.06
N ALA A 124 2.72 9.56 15.43
CA ALA A 124 2.74 10.89 14.85
C ALA A 124 1.86 11.86 15.68
N GLY A 125 2.19 12.02 16.97
CA GLY A 125 1.43 12.87 17.88
C GLY A 125 1.40 12.34 19.31
N PRO A 126 0.36 12.65 20.09
CA PRO A 126 0.17 12.20 21.46
C PRO A 126 -0.04 10.70 21.56
N MET A 127 0.43 10.15 22.67
CA MET A 127 0.49 8.71 22.86
C MET A 127 -0.75 8.14 23.56
N GLY A 128 -1.83 8.91 23.72
CA GLY A 128 -2.99 8.51 24.51
C GLY A 128 -3.72 7.27 23.99
N VAL A 129 -3.91 7.12 22.67
CA VAL A 129 -4.52 5.93 22.07
C VAL A 129 -3.57 4.74 22.15
N VAL A 130 -2.30 4.97 21.78
CA VAL A 130 -1.22 3.97 21.84
C VAL A 130 -1.07 3.40 23.24
N TYR A 131 -0.98 4.25 24.27
CA TYR A 131 -0.82 3.84 25.66
C TYR A 131 -2.00 2.98 26.11
N ARG A 132 -3.24 3.42 25.86
CA ARG A 132 -4.45 2.64 26.24
C ARG A 132 -4.48 1.28 25.53
N ALA A 133 -4.10 1.22 24.26
CA ALA A 133 -4.02 -0.03 23.51
C ALA A 133 -2.95 -0.98 24.06
N LEU A 134 -1.76 -0.45 24.36
CA LEU A 134 -0.66 -1.21 24.98
C LEU A 134 -1.02 -1.67 26.39
N GLN A 135 -1.66 -0.84 27.21
CA GLN A 135 -2.11 -1.21 28.55
C GLN A 135 -3.03 -2.42 28.53
N GLY A 136 -3.96 -2.46 27.55
CA GLY A 136 -4.89 -3.57 27.37
C GLY A 136 -4.32 -4.79 26.66
N SER A 137 -3.20 -4.69 25.94
CA SER A 137 -2.69 -5.76 25.08
C SER A 137 -2.02 -6.90 25.85
N ASN A 138 -1.84 -8.04 25.19
CA ASN A 138 -1.05 -9.17 25.64
C ASN A 138 0.44 -8.77 25.77
N SER A 139 0.98 -8.83 26.97
CA SER A 139 2.38 -8.47 27.24
C SER A 139 3.39 -9.27 26.43
N ALA A 140 3.09 -10.54 26.10
CA ALA A 140 3.98 -11.38 25.29
C ALA A 140 4.07 -10.93 23.82
N ALA A 141 3.03 -10.27 23.30
CA ALA A 141 3.02 -9.78 21.91
C ALA A 141 3.82 -8.47 21.75
N ARG A 142 3.92 -7.66 22.82
CA ARG A 142 4.58 -6.34 22.81
C ARG A 142 6.05 -6.37 22.37
N GLN A 143 6.77 -7.47 22.64
CA GLN A 143 8.16 -7.66 22.19
C GLN A 143 8.34 -7.73 20.65
N HIS A 144 7.23 -7.90 19.93
CA HIS A 144 7.17 -7.94 18.47
C HIS A 144 6.61 -6.65 17.87
N VAL A 145 6.48 -5.60 18.68
CA VAL A 145 6.07 -4.26 18.25
C VAL A 145 7.27 -3.33 18.27
N THR A 146 7.43 -2.54 17.20
CA THR A 146 8.38 -1.43 17.15
C THR A 146 7.61 -0.12 16.99
N LEU A 147 7.71 0.76 17.97
CA LEU A 147 7.18 2.12 17.93
C LEU A 147 8.20 3.05 17.28
N ILE A 148 7.77 3.75 16.22
CA ILE A 148 8.59 4.67 15.43
C ILE A 148 8.07 6.09 15.63
N SER A 149 8.98 7.02 15.86
CA SER A 149 8.69 8.45 15.95
C SER A 149 9.91 9.25 15.50
N HIS A 150 9.72 10.51 15.10
CA HIS A 150 10.77 11.39 14.59
C HIS A 150 10.92 12.72 15.36
N SER A 151 9.95 13.11 16.21
CA SER A 151 9.90 14.41 16.88
C SER A 151 9.98 14.31 18.41
N ASP A 152 10.71 15.23 19.05
CA ASP A 152 10.79 15.32 20.52
C ASP A 152 9.51 15.86 21.13
N TRP A 153 8.63 16.41 20.28
CA TRP A 153 7.31 16.85 20.68
C TRP A 153 6.54 15.72 21.38
N ASN A 154 6.56 14.50 20.81
CA ASN A 154 5.89 13.32 21.38
C ASN A 154 6.49 12.88 22.73
N ASN A 155 7.66 13.39 23.13
CA ASN A 155 8.29 13.10 24.41
C ASN A 155 7.78 14.02 25.54
N ASN A 156 7.33 15.23 25.22
CA ASN A 156 7.15 16.31 26.18
C ASN A 156 5.75 16.91 26.22
N HIS A 157 4.84 16.43 25.37
CA HIS A 157 3.50 17.00 25.25
C HIS A 157 2.48 16.21 26.09
N ASP A 158 1.96 16.87 27.14
CA ASP A 158 1.07 16.30 28.17
C ASP A 158 -0.14 17.20 28.51
N ASP A 159 -0.62 18.03 27.58
CA ASP A 159 -1.73 18.95 27.90
C ASP A 159 -3.08 18.23 28.09
N ASP A 160 -3.80 18.71 29.12
CA ASP A 160 -5.13 18.45 29.70
C ASP A 160 -5.94 17.15 29.43
N ASP A 161 -5.75 16.44 28.32
CA ASP A 161 -6.37 15.14 27.98
C ASP A 161 -5.36 14.05 27.52
N ASN A 162 -4.08 14.39 27.32
CA ASN A 162 -3.00 13.47 26.91
C ASN A 162 -2.03 13.12 28.03
N ARG A 163 -2.56 12.40 29.01
CA ARG A 163 -1.86 11.90 30.22
C ARG A 163 -0.58 11.08 29.98
N TRP A 164 -0.29 10.71 28.73
CA TRP A 164 0.81 9.81 28.40
C TRP A 164 1.56 10.31 27.18
N ASN A 165 2.88 10.35 27.34
CA ASN A 165 3.83 10.65 26.28
C ASN A 165 4.69 9.42 25.97
N LEU A 166 5.65 9.59 25.07
CA LEU A 166 6.55 8.52 24.67
C LEU A 166 7.46 8.04 25.81
N ALA A 167 7.80 8.90 26.78
CA ALA A 167 8.55 8.49 27.96
C ALA A 167 7.75 7.55 28.86
N ASP A 168 6.44 7.78 29.02
CA ASP A 168 5.53 6.86 29.73
C ASP A 168 5.46 5.50 29.04
N ILE A 169 5.34 5.47 27.70
CA ILE A 169 5.37 4.20 26.95
C ILE A 169 6.68 3.45 27.22
N ARG A 170 7.83 4.13 27.16
CA ARG A 170 9.14 3.52 27.37
C ARG A 170 9.32 3.00 28.80
N ARG A 171 8.72 3.68 29.78
CA ARG A 171 8.73 3.27 31.19
C ARG A 171 7.83 2.06 31.44
N ASP A 172 6.59 2.11 30.97
CA ASP A 172 5.54 1.16 31.38
C ASP A 172 5.45 -0.06 30.46
N PHE A 173 5.96 0.05 29.22
CA PHE A 173 5.99 -1.03 28.22
C PHE A 173 7.40 -1.26 27.65
N PRO A 174 8.41 -1.58 28.48
CA PRO A 174 9.79 -1.72 28.04
C PRO A 174 10.02 -2.87 27.04
N GLN A 175 9.02 -3.75 26.84
CA GLN A 175 9.06 -4.78 25.79
C GLN A 175 8.89 -4.20 24.38
N VAL A 176 8.19 -3.07 24.24
CA VAL A 176 8.01 -2.41 22.93
C VAL A 176 9.34 -1.81 22.50
N LYS A 177 9.82 -2.20 21.32
CA LYS A 177 11.05 -1.62 20.76
C LYS A 177 10.77 -0.17 20.35
N TYR A 178 11.72 0.72 20.60
CA TYR A 178 11.61 2.11 20.18
C TYR A 178 12.65 2.43 19.11
N LYS A 179 12.21 3.04 18.01
CA LYS A 179 13.08 3.54 16.94
C LYS A 179 12.81 5.02 16.71
N ARG A 180 13.82 5.84 17.05
CA ARG A 180 13.86 7.25 16.68
C ARG A 180 14.58 7.42 15.34
N ILE A 181 13.97 8.15 14.43
CA ILE A 181 14.63 8.67 13.22
C ILE A 181 14.92 10.18 13.37
N PRO A 182 15.79 10.78 12.52
CA PRO A 182 15.99 12.22 12.50
C PRO A 182 14.67 12.98 12.29
N ASP A 183 14.59 14.19 12.82
CA ASP A 183 13.43 15.04 12.61
C ASP A 183 13.26 15.35 11.11
N GLN A 184 12.06 15.08 10.60
CA GLN A 184 11.73 15.15 9.18
C GLN A 184 11.26 16.56 8.79
N ASN A 185 10.99 17.42 9.77
CA ASN A 185 10.64 18.83 9.55
C ASN A 185 11.70 19.58 8.73
N ALA A 186 12.97 19.17 8.83
CA ALA A 186 14.06 19.76 8.06
C ALA A 186 13.88 19.66 6.53
N GLY A 187 13.28 18.56 6.04
CA GLY A 187 13.10 18.31 4.61
C GLY A 187 11.65 18.36 4.12
N LEU A 188 10.69 18.19 5.04
CA LEU A 188 9.28 18.00 4.74
C LEU A 188 8.34 18.97 5.46
N GLY A 189 8.85 19.78 6.40
CA GLY A 189 8.09 20.80 7.12
C GLY A 189 7.63 21.97 6.23
N THR A 190 7.07 23.02 6.80
CA THR A 190 6.50 24.19 6.05
C THR A 190 7.44 24.93 5.07
N GLY A 191 8.76 24.71 5.13
CA GLY A 191 9.73 25.31 4.21
C GLY A 191 9.38 25.08 2.73
N GLY A 192 9.43 26.14 1.91
CA GLY A 192 9.07 26.09 0.49
C GLY A 192 7.56 26.25 0.18
N GLY A 193 6.69 26.24 1.20
CA GLY A 193 5.25 26.50 1.08
C GLY A 193 4.53 25.61 0.05
N GLU A 194 3.42 26.12 -0.50
CA GLU A 194 2.58 25.40 -1.47
C GLU A 194 3.32 25.02 -2.77
N ALA A 195 4.31 25.81 -3.17
CA ALA A 195 5.05 25.61 -4.42
C ALA A 195 5.81 24.28 -4.45
N LYS A 196 6.25 23.78 -3.29
CA LYS A 196 6.94 22.50 -3.09
C LYS A 196 6.14 21.30 -3.62
N TRP A 197 4.81 21.40 -3.58
CA TRP A 197 3.90 20.33 -3.97
C TRP A 197 3.12 20.61 -5.27
N SER A 198 3.37 21.75 -5.92
CA SER A 198 2.67 22.20 -7.14
C SER A 198 2.70 21.20 -8.29
N TRP A 199 3.74 20.35 -8.36
CA TRP A 199 3.85 19.30 -9.37
C TRP A 199 2.69 18.29 -9.34
N MET A 200 2.00 18.15 -8.20
CA MET A 200 0.83 17.29 -8.08
C MET A 200 -0.45 17.94 -8.66
N ALA A 201 -0.50 19.27 -8.83
CA ALA A 201 -1.72 19.99 -9.20
C ALA A 201 -2.30 19.55 -10.56
N ASP A 202 -1.41 19.34 -11.54
CA ASP A 202 -1.76 18.97 -12.92
C ASP A 202 -1.29 17.54 -13.26
N ASN A 203 -1.03 16.71 -12.24
CA ASN A 203 -0.56 15.34 -12.46
C ASN A 203 -1.63 14.51 -13.19
N SER A 204 -1.21 13.62 -14.10
CA SER A 204 -2.13 12.73 -14.82
C SER A 204 -2.90 11.79 -13.88
N ASP A 205 -2.29 11.37 -12.78
CA ASP A 205 -2.95 10.62 -11.72
C ASP A 205 -3.88 11.53 -10.90
N GLN A 206 -5.18 11.27 -11.01
CA GLN A 206 -6.21 12.04 -10.30
C GLN A 206 -6.10 11.88 -8.78
N ARG A 207 -5.53 10.78 -8.31
CA ARG A 207 -5.31 10.50 -6.88
C ARG A 207 -4.25 11.44 -6.32
N LEU A 208 -3.17 11.71 -7.06
CA LEU A 208 -2.14 12.68 -6.68
C LEU A 208 -2.67 14.13 -6.71
N ARG A 209 -3.56 14.47 -7.65
CA ARG A 209 -4.27 15.76 -7.62
C ARG A 209 -5.14 15.93 -6.37
N TYR A 210 -5.72 14.83 -5.87
CA TYR A 210 -6.47 14.86 -4.62
C TYR A 210 -5.56 15.08 -3.41
N VAL A 211 -4.41 14.40 -3.36
CA VAL A 211 -3.38 14.63 -2.32
C VAL A 211 -2.93 16.10 -2.33
N HIS A 212 -2.69 16.68 -3.52
CA HIS A 212 -2.40 18.11 -3.66
C HIS A 212 -3.48 18.99 -3.02
N ASN A 213 -4.76 18.71 -3.29
CA ASN A 213 -5.85 19.48 -2.69
C ASN A 213 -5.84 19.42 -1.16
N VAL A 214 -5.52 18.26 -0.57
CA VAL A 214 -5.37 18.12 0.88
C VAL A 214 -4.18 18.96 1.39
N VAL A 215 -3.00 18.73 0.82
CA VAL A 215 -1.72 19.33 1.26
C VAL A 215 -1.66 20.85 1.05
N ASN A 216 -2.35 21.39 0.04
CA ASN A 216 -2.28 22.82 -0.29
C ASN A 216 -3.56 23.58 0.06
N ASN A 217 -4.77 23.03 -0.11
CA ASN A 217 -6.00 23.80 0.13
C ASN A 217 -6.56 23.57 1.53
N ILE A 218 -6.65 22.31 1.99
CA ILE A 218 -7.21 21.97 3.31
C ILE A 218 -6.24 22.39 4.43
N MET A 219 -4.95 22.19 4.19
CA MET A 219 -3.86 22.64 5.04
C MET A 219 -3.66 24.16 5.14
N ASN A 220 -4.53 24.95 4.50
CA ASN A 220 -4.38 26.40 4.40
C ASN A 220 -2.98 26.80 3.88
N LYS A 221 -2.52 26.10 2.84
CA LYS A 221 -1.27 26.39 2.08
C LYS A 221 0.04 26.29 2.84
N LYS A 222 0.06 25.58 3.98
CA LYS A 222 1.30 25.36 4.75
C LYS A 222 2.23 24.29 4.16
N GLY A 223 1.68 23.29 3.45
CA GLY A 223 2.47 22.29 2.72
C GLY A 223 3.35 21.41 3.61
N ASP A 224 3.00 21.28 4.89
CA ASP A 224 3.71 20.41 5.83
C ASP A 224 3.22 18.96 5.67
N VAL A 225 4.18 18.04 5.55
CA VAL A 225 3.93 16.58 5.46
C VAL A 225 4.94 15.81 6.29
N SER A 226 5.52 16.43 7.34
CA SER A 226 6.72 15.93 8.01
C SER A 226 6.60 14.48 8.50
N ASP A 227 5.47 14.08 9.11
CA ASP A 227 5.26 12.71 9.58
C ASP A 227 5.26 11.67 8.45
N ALA A 228 4.94 12.05 7.21
CA ALA A 228 5.00 11.15 6.06
C ALA A 228 6.43 10.64 5.81
N GLY A 229 7.45 11.34 6.32
CA GLY A 229 8.83 10.88 6.33
C GLY A 229 9.03 9.56 7.11
N MET A 230 8.22 9.27 8.13
CA MET A 230 8.25 7.99 8.83
C MET A 230 7.73 6.84 7.95
N MET A 231 6.69 7.10 7.14
CA MET A 231 6.23 6.13 6.14
C MET A 231 7.30 5.91 5.06
N TYR A 232 7.90 6.99 4.57
CA TYR A 232 9.01 6.93 3.60
C TYR A 232 10.18 6.10 4.14
N TYR A 233 10.57 6.32 5.39
CA TYR A 233 11.61 5.56 6.08
C TYR A 233 11.26 4.07 6.19
N LEU A 234 10.03 3.74 6.59
CA LEU A 234 9.58 2.36 6.67
C LEU A 234 9.73 1.63 5.33
N ILE A 235 9.36 2.32 4.25
CA ILE A 235 9.37 1.74 2.90
C ILE A 235 10.79 1.60 2.35
N THR A 236 11.67 2.58 2.61
CA THR A 236 12.96 2.73 1.88
C THR A 236 14.20 2.59 2.74
N GLY A 237 14.06 2.55 4.06
CA GLY A 237 15.17 2.65 5.01
C GLY A 237 15.87 4.02 5.05
N ASP A 238 15.49 4.96 4.19
CA ASP A 238 16.07 6.30 4.11
C ASP A 238 15.39 7.24 5.11
N ASP A 239 16.14 7.63 6.13
CA ASP A 239 15.68 8.50 7.22
C ASP A 239 15.95 9.99 6.96
N SER A 240 16.32 10.34 5.71
CA SER A 240 16.58 11.70 5.26
C SER A 240 15.59 12.14 4.17
N GLY A 241 14.30 11.91 4.44
CA GLY A 241 13.19 12.29 3.57
C GLY A 241 13.18 13.80 3.27
N ASN A 242 12.87 14.14 2.01
CA ASN A 242 12.69 15.53 1.59
C ASN A 242 11.77 15.60 0.37
N ALA A 243 11.30 16.80 0.04
CA ALA A 243 10.30 16.97 -1.02
C ALA A 243 10.76 16.48 -2.40
N ASN A 244 12.04 16.61 -2.76
CA ASN A 244 12.53 16.06 -4.03
C ASN A 244 12.51 14.54 -4.01
N LYS A 245 12.90 13.90 -2.91
CA LYS A 245 12.84 12.45 -2.76
C LYS A 245 11.41 11.92 -2.81
N LEU A 246 10.46 12.55 -2.11
CA LEU A 246 9.06 12.17 -2.16
C LEU A 246 8.45 12.39 -3.55
N ARG A 247 8.77 13.51 -4.21
CA ARG A 247 8.38 13.74 -5.60
C ARG A 247 8.92 12.64 -6.50
N THR A 248 10.24 12.39 -6.48
CA THR A 248 10.84 11.32 -7.27
C THR A 248 10.20 9.97 -6.96
N PHE A 249 9.91 9.68 -5.70
CA PHE A 249 9.27 8.44 -5.29
C PHE A 249 7.87 8.25 -5.91
N LEU A 250 7.08 9.33 -5.97
CA LEU A 250 5.69 9.37 -6.46
C LEU A 250 5.55 9.69 -7.95
N THR A 251 6.60 10.19 -8.61
CA THR A 251 6.56 10.57 -10.04
C THR A 251 7.58 9.86 -10.91
N ALA A 252 8.51 9.09 -10.33
CA ALA A 252 9.40 8.28 -11.14
C ALA A 252 8.54 7.39 -12.04
N PRO A 253 8.77 7.40 -13.37
CA PRO A 253 8.23 6.38 -14.26
C PRO A 253 8.76 5.03 -13.75
N GLY A 254 7.98 4.34 -12.92
CA GLY A 254 8.49 3.24 -12.11
C GLY A 254 7.71 2.88 -10.85
N GLY A 255 6.52 3.45 -10.63
CA GLY A 255 5.55 3.02 -9.60
C GLY A 255 5.11 1.56 -9.68
N GLY A 256 5.53 0.84 -10.72
CA GLY A 256 5.53 -0.60 -10.74
C GLY A 256 6.83 -1.14 -11.35
N THR A 257 7.95 -1.12 -10.63
CA THR A 257 9.14 -1.93 -11.00
C THR A 257 9.42 -3.07 -10.03
N SER A 258 8.76 -3.10 -8.87
CA SER A 258 8.75 -4.31 -8.04
C SER A 258 8.00 -5.40 -8.80
N PRO A 259 8.59 -6.58 -9.02
CA PRO A 259 7.92 -7.70 -9.65
C PRO A 259 6.56 -7.94 -8.99
N GLN A 260 5.48 -7.84 -9.77
CA GLN A 260 4.12 -8.08 -9.29
C GLN A 260 3.65 -9.42 -9.84
N THR A 261 3.51 -10.41 -8.95
CA THR A 261 2.97 -11.73 -9.28
C THR A 261 1.46 -11.76 -9.06
N VAL A 262 0.74 -12.29 -10.04
CA VAL A 262 -0.73 -12.31 -10.11
C VAL A 262 -1.21 -13.68 -10.58
N GLN A 263 -2.30 -14.18 -10.00
CA GLN A 263 -2.92 -15.45 -10.43
C GLN A 263 -3.61 -15.27 -11.78
N GLY A 264 -3.50 -16.26 -12.67
CA GLY A 264 -4.05 -16.20 -14.02
C GLY A 264 -5.57 -16.01 -14.01
N GLU A 265 -6.28 -16.71 -13.12
CA GLU A 265 -7.73 -16.65 -12.96
C GLU A 265 -8.24 -15.35 -12.32
N SER A 266 -7.35 -14.48 -11.82
CA SER A 266 -7.72 -13.21 -11.17
C SER A 266 -7.98 -12.05 -12.16
N PHE A 267 -8.47 -12.39 -13.35
CA PHE A 267 -8.86 -11.39 -14.36
C PHE A 267 -10.07 -10.58 -13.89
N THR A 268 -10.03 -9.28 -14.15
CA THR A 268 -11.10 -8.32 -13.82
C THR A 268 -12.08 -8.11 -14.98
N SER A 269 -11.66 -8.50 -16.18
CA SER A 269 -12.44 -8.47 -17.42
C SER A 269 -11.90 -9.56 -18.35
N ASN A 270 -12.72 -10.09 -19.26
CA ASN A 270 -12.28 -11.09 -20.22
C ASN A 270 -13.19 -11.14 -21.46
N SER A 271 -12.74 -11.87 -22.46
CA SER A 271 -13.57 -12.47 -23.50
C SER A 271 -13.09 -13.90 -23.76
N GLY A 272 -14.00 -14.88 -23.64
CA GLY A 272 -13.76 -16.30 -23.89
C GLY A 272 -13.06 -17.07 -22.77
N VAL A 273 -12.08 -16.45 -22.10
CA VAL A 273 -11.33 -17.05 -20.98
C VAL A 273 -12.23 -17.41 -19.80
N GLN A 274 -11.99 -18.59 -19.22
CA GLN A 274 -12.73 -19.06 -18.04
C GLN A 274 -11.77 -19.56 -16.96
N VAL A 275 -12.28 -19.68 -15.73
CA VAL A 275 -11.54 -20.29 -14.63
C VAL A 275 -11.54 -21.81 -14.82
N ALA A 276 -10.36 -22.43 -14.90
CA ALA A 276 -10.21 -23.88 -14.97
C ALA A 276 -9.59 -24.42 -13.68
N PHE A 277 -10.22 -25.42 -13.05
CA PHE A 277 -9.75 -25.97 -11.78
C PHE A 277 -8.75 -27.10 -12.01
N HIS A 278 -7.56 -26.95 -11.45
CA HIS A 278 -6.49 -27.93 -11.50
C HIS A 278 -5.82 -28.02 -10.12
N ALA A 279 -5.93 -29.15 -9.44
CA ALA A 279 -5.30 -29.32 -8.12
C ALA A 279 -3.79 -29.00 -8.07
N PRO A 280 -2.99 -29.25 -9.14
CA PRO A 280 -1.58 -28.86 -9.18
C PRO A 280 -1.29 -27.38 -9.51
N ALA A 281 -2.32 -26.57 -9.79
CA ALA A 281 -2.20 -25.13 -9.98
C ALA A 281 -1.92 -24.41 -8.65
N GLN A 282 -1.24 -23.27 -8.71
CA GLN A 282 -1.17 -22.34 -7.59
C GLN A 282 -2.59 -21.85 -7.29
N GLY A 283 -3.06 -21.97 -6.04
CA GLY A 283 -4.44 -21.64 -5.70
C GLY A 283 -5.50 -22.63 -6.23
N GLY A 284 -5.10 -23.67 -6.97
CA GLY A 284 -5.99 -24.73 -7.45
C GLY A 284 -6.79 -24.38 -8.72
N ALA A 285 -6.51 -23.24 -9.36
CA ALA A 285 -7.18 -22.79 -10.57
C ALA A 285 -6.22 -22.04 -11.52
N THR A 286 -6.64 -21.88 -12.77
CA THR A 286 -5.92 -21.20 -13.84
C THR A 286 -6.90 -20.35 -14.66
N ALA A 287 -6.39 -19.39 -15.44
CA ALA A 287 -7.10 -18.88 -16.60
C ALA A 287 -6.94 -19.90 -17.74
N GLY A 288 -8.03 -20.56 -18.11
CA GLY A 288 -8.04 -21.64 -19.09
C GLY A 288 -9.21 -21.55 -20.06
N TYR A 289 -9.46 -22.66 -20.77
CA TYR A 289 -10.41 -22.74 -21.90
C TYR A 289 -10.11 -21.73 -23.02
N VAL A 290 -8.86 -21.29 -23.11
CA VAL A 290 -8.41 -20.23 -24.02
C VAL A 290 -8.44 -20.70 -25.48
N ASN A 291 -9.11 -19.93 -26.33
CA ASN A 291 -9.07 -20.06 -27.79
C ASN A 291 -8.35 -18.87 -28.46
N ASP A 292 -8.10 -18.98 -29.77
CA ASP A 292 -7.53 -17.89 -30.56
C ASP A 292 -8.43 -16.64 -30.51
N GLY A 293 -7.84 -15.49 -30.17
CA GLY A 293 -8.52 -14.21 -30.04
C GLY A 293 -9.12 -13.91 -28.66
N ASP A 294 -9.11 -14.88 -27.74
CA ASP A 294 -9.54 -14.66 -26.35
C ASP A 294 -8.58 -13.72 -25.61
N TRP A 295 -9.07 -13.08 -24.54
CA TRP A 295 -8.23 -12.21 -23.73
C TRP A 295 -8.70 -12.12 -22.27
N ALA A 296 -7.76 -11.78 -21.40
CA ALA A 296 -7.96 -11.51 -19.98
C ALA A 296 -7.34 -10.16 -19.58
N GLY A 297 -8.11 -9.30 -18.93
CA GLY A 297 -7.70 -7.97 -18.46
C GLY A 297 -7.55 -7.92 -16.94
N TYR A 298 -6.50 -7.25 -16.46
CA TYR A 298 -6.12 -7.17 -15.05
C TYR A 298 -5.97 -5.71 -14.61
N ALA A 299 -7.06 -5.10 -14.17
CA ALA A 299 -7.12 -3.68 -13.79
C ALA A 299 -6.19 -3.31 -12.63
N GLN A 300 -5.87 -4.28 -11.77
CA GLN A 300 -4.94 -4.17 -10.65
C GLN A 300 -3.45 -4.16 -11.06
N VAL A 301 -3.14 -4.31 -12.36
CA VAL A 301 -1.77 -4.43 -12.86
C VAL A 301 -1.47 -3.28 -13.81
N SER A 302 -0.65 -2.32 -13.36
CA SER A 302 -0.15 -1.29 -14.25
C SER A 302 1.00 -1.81 -15.11
N THR A 303 0.97 -1.43 -16.38
CA THR A 303 2.06 -1.67 -17.36
C THR A 303 3.14 -0.60 -17.33
N ALA A 304 2.94 0.49 -16.57
CA ALA A 304 3.86 1.61 -16.51
C ALA A 304 5.25 1.18 -16.04
N GLY A 305 6.26 1.38 -16.90
CA GLY A 305 7.66 1.12 -16.57
C GLY A 305 8.04 -0.35 -16.46
N ARG A 306 7.15 -1.29 -16.85
CA ARG A 306 7.43 -2.72 -16.86
C ARG A 306 8.36 -3.08 -18.02
N THR A 307 9.37 -3.88 -17.75
CA THR A 307 10.43 -4.28 -18.70
C THR A 307 10.52 -5.78 -18.89
N GLN A 308 9.86 -6.58 -18.05
CA GLN A 308 9.85 -8.03 -18.16
C GLN A 308 8.48 -8.60 -17.82
N PHE A 309 8.11 -9.65 -18.55
CA PHE A 309 6.96 -10.51 -18.28
C PHE A 309 7.42 -11.97 -18.15
N SER A 310 6.81 -12.70 -17.23
CA SER A 310 6.90 -14.17 -17.16
C SER A 310 5.57 -14.77 -16.76
N ALA A 311 5.26 -15.97 -17.24
CA ALA A 311 4.05 -16.68 -16.90
C ALA A 311 4.33 -18.16 -16.65
N ARG A 312 3.73 -18.72 -15.59
CA ARG A 312 3.62 -20.16 -15.38
C ARG A 312 2.41 -20.66 -16.16
N VAL A 313 2.64 -21.52 -17.13
CA VAL A 313 1.65 -21.93 -18.14
C VAL A 313 1.64 -23.43 -18.34
N ALA A 314 0.50 -23.96 -18.75
CA ALA A 314 0.34 -25.35 -19.19
C ALA A 314 -0.33 -25.40 -20.57
N SER A 315 -0.02 -26.41 -21.36
CA SER A 315 -0.73 -26.69 -22.61
C SER A 315 -0.72 -28.19 -22.90
N GLY A 316 -1.92 -28.75 -23.05
CA GLY A 316 -2.14 -30.12 -23.52
C GLY A 316 -2.14 -30.26 -25.03
N THR A 317 -1.95 -29.17 -25.78
CA THR A 317 -1.98 -29.13 -27.26
C THR A 317 -0.64 -28.63 -27.80
N SER A 318 -0.63 -27.99 -28.98
CA SER A 318 0.55 -27.32 -29.53
C SER A 318 0.96 -26.07 -28.77
N GLY A 319 0.06 -25.53 -27.94
CA GLY A 319 0.24 -24.22 -27.30
C GLY A 319 -0.21 -23.06 -28.18
N GLY A 320 0.31 -21.87 -27.92
CA GLY A 320 -0.03 -20.61 -28.58
C GLY A 320 0.91 -19.48 -28.16
N THR A 321 0.47 -18.24 -28.27
CA THR A 321 1.24 -17.05 -27.90
C THR A 321 0.43 -16.19 -26.93
N ILE A 322 1.12 -15.61 -25.94
CA ILE A 322 0.57 -14.59 -25.04
C ILE A 322 1.13 -13.24 -25.47
N GLU A 323 0.25 -12.34 -25.89
CA GLU A 323 0.56 -10.93 -26.11
C GLU A 323 0.29 -10.13 -24.83
N VAL A 324 1.24 -9.29 -24.43
CA VAL A 324 1.17 -8.42 -23.26
C VAL A 324 0.83 -7.01 -23.75
N ARG A 325 -0.37 -6.51 -23.47
CA ARG A 325 -0.89 -5.23 -23.96
C ARG A 325 -1.24 -4.25 -22.84
N SER A 326 -1.09 -2.96 -23.12
CA SER A 326 -1.45 -1.87 -22.20
C SER A 326 -2.81 -1.26 -22.52
N GLY A 327 -3.65 -1.11 -21.50
CA GLY A 327 -4.88 -0.31 -21.54
C GLY A 327 -6.11 -1.07 -22.02
N SER A 328 -6.01 -1.81 -23.13
CA SER A 328 -7.09 -2.61 -23.70
C SER A 328 -6.56 -3.82 -24.46
N PRO A 329 -7.41 -4.79 -24.87
CA PRO A 329 -7.01 -5.90 -25.72
C PRO A 329 -6.48 -5.48 -27.09
N THR A 330 -6.80 -4.27 -27.54
CA THR A 330 -6.31 -3.67 -28.80
C THR A 330 -5.30 -2.57 -28.57
N GLY A 331 -4.86 -2.37 -27.33
CA GLY A 331 -3.91 -1.34 -26.93
C GLY A 331 -2.47 -1.65 -27.35
N GLU A 332 -1.54 -0.78 -26.95
CA GLU A 332 -0.11 -0.91 -27.28
C GLU A 332 0.41 -2.31 -26.89
N LEU A 333 1.02 -3.01 -27.86
CA LEU A 333 1.70 -4.28 -27.64
C LEU A 333 3.06 -4.01 -27.01
N LEU A 334 3.25 -4.50 -25.79
CA LEU A 334 4.48 -4.30 -25.04
C LEU A 334 5.50 -5.41 -25.28
N GLY A 335 4.99 -6.62 -25.50
CA GLY A 335 5.81 -7.80 -25.79
C GLY A 335 4.92 -9.02 -26.03
N SER A 336 5.53 -10.10 -26.50
CA SER A 336 4.86 -11.38 -26.71
C SER A 336 5.76 -12.54 -26.30
N VAL A 337 5.14 -13.65 -25.88
CA VAL A 337 5.85 -14.86 -25.49
C VAL A 337 5.15 -16.10 -26.03
N ASP A 338 5.92 -16.99 -26.63
CA ASP A 338 5.42 -18.27 -27.09
C ASP A 338 5.26 -19.25 -25.93
N VAL A 339 4.13 -19.96 -25.93
CA VAL A 339 3.81 -21.06 -25.04
C VAL A 339 3.80 -22.33 -25.87
N PRO A 340 4.86 -23.18 -25.80
CA PRO A 340 4.82 -24.47 -26.49
C PRO A 340 3.85 -25.48 -25.83
N ALA A 341 3.80 -26.70 -26.35
CA ALA A 341 3.27 -27.85 -25.62
C ALA A 341 4.04 -28.09 -24.31
N THR A 342 3.34 -28.43 -23.22
CA THR A 342 3.98 -28.74 -21.91
C THR A 342 3.85 -30.20 -21.50
N GLY A 343 3.07 -30.99 -22.24
CA GLY A 343 2.81 -32.40 -21.94
C GLY A 343 1.49 -32.66 -21.22
N GLY A 344 0.70 -31.61 -20.92
CA GLY A 344 -0.64 -31.73 -20.36
C GLY A 344 -1.11 -30.48 -19.63
N TRP A 345 -2.42 -30.38 -19.39
CA TRP A 345 -3.07 -29.24 -18.72
C TRP A 345 -2.65 -29.04 -17.26
N THR A 346 -2.02 -30.04 -16.65
CA THR A 346 -1.50 -29.98 -15.28
C THR A 346 0.04 -30.02 -15.22
N THR A 347 0.71 -29.95 -16.38
CA THR A 347 2.17 -29.88 -16.45
C THR A 347 2.58 -28.46 -16.78
N TYR A 348 3.15 -27.76 -15.79
CA TYR A 348 3.43 -26.33 -15.91
C TYR A 348 4.90 -26.06 -16.18
N ARG A 349 5.16 -25.01 -16.95
CA ARG A 349 6.49 -24.40 -17.09
C ARG A 349 6.41 -22.89 -17.04
N THR A 350 7.54 -22.24 -16.82
CA THR A 350 7.65 -20.79 -16.94
C THR A 350 8.10 -20.40 -18.35
N VAL A 351 7.42 -19.44 -18.95
CA VAL A 351 7.84 -18.74 -20.17
C VAL A 351 8.05 -17.25 -19.85
N SER A 352 8.89 -16.55 -20.60
CA SER A 352 9.21 -15.14 -20.33
C SER A 352 9.55 -14.35 -21.60
N THR A 353 9.32 -13.04 -21.56
CA THR A 353 9.70 -12.09 -22.61
C THR A 353 10.03 -10.72 -22.03
N SER A 354 10.87 -9.96 -22.74
CA SER A 354 11.11 -8.55 -22.41
C SER A 354 9.94 -7.70 -22.89
N LEU A 355 9.64 -6.65 -22.13
CA LEU A 355 8.63 -5.66 -22.46
C LEU A 355 9.30 -4.37 -22.92
N SER A 356 8.73 -3.77 -23.94
CA SER A 356 9.14 -2.50 -24.53
C SER A 356 7.90 -1.65 -24.79
N GLY A 357 8.01 -0.33 -24.68
CA GLY A 357 6.88 0.58 -24.91
C GLY A 357 6.68 1.56 -23.77
N THR A 358 5.67 2.41 -23.92
CA THR A 358 5.37 3.50 -22.97
C THR A 358 3.98 3.41 -22.35
N GLY A 359 3.29 2.29 -22.58
CA GLY A 359 1.98 2.00 -22.03
C GLY A 359 1.95 2.13 -20.51
N THR A 360 0.93 2.83 -20.01
CA THR A 360 0.72 3.07 -18.57
C THR A 360 -0.61 2.52 -18.07
N GLY A 361 -1.40 1.90 -18.95
CA GLY A 361 -2.72 1.39 -18.66
C GLY A 361 -2.73 0.03 -17.95
N PRO A 362 -3.93 -0.48 -17.62
CA PRO A 362 -4.08 -1.83 -17.08
C PRO A 362 -3.58 -2.91 -18.04
N LEU A 363 -2.99 -3.97 -17.51
CA LEU A 363 -2.48 -5.09 -18.28
C LEU A 363 -3.62 -5.88 -18.93
N HIS A 364 -3.43 -6.26 -20.19
CA HIS A 364 -4.23 -7.24 -20.90
C HIS A 364 -3.33 -8.34 -21.46
N LEU A 365 -3.75 -9.59 -21.27
CA LEU A 365 -3.17 -10.75 -21.94
C LEU A 365 -4.10 -11.14 -23.08
N VAL A 366 -3.60 -11.11 -24.31
CA VAL A 366 -4.34 -11.56 -25.51
C VAL A 366 -3.71 -12.84 -26.01
N PHE A 367 -4.54 -13.83 -26.31
CA PHE A 367 -4.09 -15.16 -26.67
C PHE A 367 -4.27 -15.38 -28.17
N THR A 368 -3.21 -15.83 -28.84
CA THR A 368 -3.24 -16.12 -30.27
C THR A 368 -2.71 -17.53 -30.54
N GLY A 369 -3.24 -18.19 -31.57
CA GLY A 369 -2.85 -19.57 -31.87
C GLY A 369 -3.70 -20.25 -32.94
N GLY A 370 -3.61 -21.58 -32.97
CA GLY A 370 -4.39 -22.42 -33.88
C GLY A 370 -5.83 -22.68 -33.39
N ALA A 371 -6.53 -23.59 -34.07
CA ALA A 371 -7.86 -24.01 -33.66
C ALA A 371 -7.83 -24.88 -32.38
N GLY A 372 -8.85 -24.75 -31.54
CA GLY A 372 -8.99 -25.51 -30.29
C GLY A 372 -8.39 -24.79 -29.08
N PHE A 373 -8.33 -25.49 -27.94
CA PHE A 373 -7.80 -24.92 -26.71
C PHE A 373 -6.28 -24.76 -26.79
N LEU A 374 -5.79 -23.58 -26.44
CA LEU A 374 -4.39 -23.19 -26.61
C LEU A 374 -3.55 -23.51 -25.37
N LEU A 375 -3.88 -22.89 -24.25
CA LEU A 375 -3.05 -22.89 -23.04
C LEU A 375 -3.86 -22.48 -21.81
N ASP A 376 -3.30 -22.79 -20.65
CA ASP A 376 -3.70 -22.28 -19.36
C ASP A 376 -2.61 -21.38 -18.78
N VAL A 377 -3.00 -20.27 -18.16
CA VAL A 377 -2.12 -19.41 -17.35
C VAL A 377 -2.44 -19.65 -15.88
N ASP A 378 -1.47 -20.19 -15.15
CA ASP A 378 -1.57 -20.40 -13.70
C ASP A 378 -1.28 -19.12 -12.94
N SER A 379 -0.13 -18.51 -13.21
CA SER A 379 0.24 -17.21 -12.65
C SER A 379 1.18 -16.48 -13.59
N PHE A 380 1.29 -15.17 -13.43
CA PHE A 380 2.26 -14.36 -14.17
C PHE A 380 2.91 -13.32 -13.27
N THR A 381 4.07 -12.83 -13.69
CA THR A 381 4.81 -11.75 -13.04
C THR A 381 5.19 -10.70 -14.07
N VAL A 382 4.92 -9.43 -13.76
CA VAL A 382 5.44 -8.27 -14.49
C VAL A 382 6.42 -7.51 -13.60
N SER A 383 7.57 -7.12 -14.13
CA SER A 383 8.57 -6.30 -13.41
C SER A 383 9.01 -5.11 -14.21
#